data_AF-R7LRR0-F1
#
_entry.id   AF-R7LRR0-F1
#
_cell.length_a   1.000
_cell.length_b   1.000
_cell.length_c   1.000
_cell.angle_alpha   90.00
_cell.angle_beta   90.00
_cell.angle_gamma   90.00
#
_symmetry.space_group_name_H-M   'P 1'
#
loop_
_entity.id
_entity.type
_entity.pdbx_description
1 polymer ?
#
loop_
_entity_poly.entity_id
_entity_poly.type
_entity_poly.pdbx_seq_one_letter_code
_entity_poly.pdbx_strand_id
1 'polypeptide(L)'
;MNLELPEKEKISKNRIIIYIIIALICIISIVVVIGVQILGNDVIDNLFGINKITKRSEEEEAVLKNNFENIFDNSLENDEEYQIQKINNNENIIYTSYTKEDKKDNYEINVNLPYINIENKEVKQFNKEIKDTFEGKAEETIKNKNNNNIIYTVKYKAYIENNNLSLIIYSDLKQSTSAQRVIIQTFNYDLKENKENKLEDTLNNYSLKINDVQNKINNDIQKEQKKSEELIKLGYNVFSRDINSDIYKIDNITEYFVYKNNIYIIFAYGNNKITSEKDIVII
;
A
#
# COMPACT_ATOMS: atom_id res chain seq x y z
N MET A 1 -82.44 11.35 -32.96
CA MET A 1 -81.32 12.14 -32.42
C MET A 1 -80.09 11.26 -32.49
N ASN A 2 -79.24 11.46 -33.50
CA ASN A 2 -78.00 10.69 -33.65
C ASN A 2 -76.93 11.39 -32.82
N LEU A 3 -76.45 10.69 -31.80
CA LEU A 3 -75.32 11.12 -30.98
C LEU A 3 -74.04 10.73 -31.71
N GLU A 4 -73.37 11.69 -32.36
CA GLU A 4 -71.99 11.51 -32.78
C GLU A 4 -71.08 11.58 -31.55
N LEU A 5 -70.40 10.48 -31.27
CA LEU A 5 -69.36 10.42 -30.25
C LEU A 5 -68.12 11.15 -30.76
N PRO A 6 -67.44 11.97 -29.94
CA PRO A 6 -66.25 12.69 -30.37
C PRO A 6 -65.13 11.70 -30.74
N GLU A 7 -64.43 12.00 -31.84
CA GLU A 7 -63.27 11.22 -32.29
C GLU A 7 -62.23 11.12 -31.16
N LYS A 8 -61.83 9.88 -30.84
CA LYS A 8 -60.75 9.62 -29.88
C LYS A 8 -59.47 10.28 -30.37
N GLU A 9 -58.95 11.24 -29.61
CA GLU A 9 -57.63 11.82 -29.85
C GLU A 9 -56.58 10.70 -30.00
N LYS A 10 -56.04 10.55 -31.21
CA LYS A 10 -54.96 9.61 -31.50
C LYS A 10 -53.68 10.13 -30.85
N ILE A 11 -53.22 9.44 -29.81
CA ILE A 11 -51.93 9.68 -29.17
C ILE A 11 -50.84 9.62 -30.23
N SER A 12 -50.00 10.66 -30.31
CA SER A 12 -48.93 10.74 -31.31
C SER A 12 -47.90 9.64 -31.09
N LYS A 13 -47.36 9.07 -32.17
CA LYS A 13 -46.36 7.99 -32.12
C LYS A 13 -45.15 8.34 -31.25
N ASN A 14 -44.75 9.62 -31.23
CA ASN A 14 -43.65 10.11 -30.40
C ASN A 14 -43.94 10.03 -28.90
N ARG A 15 -45.19 10.31 -28.48
CA ARG A 15 -45.60 10.14 -27.07
C ARG A 15 -45.60 8.68 -26.67
N ILE A 16 -46.05 7.78 -27.55
CA ILE A 16 -46.03 6.33 -27.31
C ILE A 16 -44.58 5.84 -27.10
N ILE A 17 -43.64 6.29 -27.94
CA ILE A 17 -42.21 5.96 -27.79
C ILE A 17 -41.65 6.45 -26.45
N ILE A 18 -41.98 7.67 -26.03
CA ILE A 18 -41.55 8.22 -24.74
C ILE A 18 -42.10 7.37 -23.59
N TYR A 19 -43.37 6.97 -23.62
CA TYR A 19 -43.95 6.10 -22.60
C TYR A 19 -43.29 4.72 -22.55
N ILE A 20 -42.90 4.16 -23.69
CA ILE A 20 -42.17 2.89 -23.75
C ILE A 20 -40.78 3.00 -23.11
N ILE A 21 -40.05 4.09 -23.39
CA ILE A 21 -38.72 4.34 -22.80
C ILE A 21 -38.83 4.50 -21.28
N ILE A 22 -39.81 5.28 -20.81
CA ILE A 22 -40.04 5.46 -19.37
C ILE A 22 -40.40 4.12 -18.70
N ALA A 23 -41.25 3.31 -19.34
CA ALA A 23 -41.62 2.00 -18.82
C ALA A 23 -40.40 1.06 -18.70
N LEU A 24 -39.50 1.06 -19.69
CA LEU A 24 -38.27 0.28 -19.65
C LEU A 24 -37.33 0.72 -18.51
N ILE A 25 -37.16 2.03 -18.30
CA ILE A 25 -36.36 2.57 -17.20
C ILE A 25 -36.94 2.17 -15.84
N CYS A 26 -38.27 2.23 -15.68
CA CYS A 26 -38.94 1.81 -14.46
C CYS A 26 -38.75 0.31 -14.18
N ILE A 27 -38.83 -0.53 -15.20
CA ILE A 27 -38.60 -1.98 -15.07
C ILE A 27 -37.16 -2.26 -14.64
N ILE A 28 -36.17 -1.62 -15.28
CA ILE A 28 -34.75 -1.76 -14.91
C ILE A 28 -34.54 -1.33 -13.45
N SER A 29 -35.14 -0.21 -13.04
CA SER A 29 -35.03 0.30 -11.67
C SER A 29 -35.56 -0.70 -10.64
N ILE A 30 -36.70 -1.35 -10.91
CA ILE A 30 -37.28 -2.37 -10.03
C ILE A 30 -36.39 -3.62 -9.94
N VAL A 31 -35.82 -4.06 -11.07
CA VAL A 31 -34.90 -5.21 -11.10
C VAL A 31 -33.65 -4.92 -10.27
N VAL A 32 -33.11 -3.70 -10.32
CA VAL A 32 -31.97 -3.28 -9.49
C VAL A 32 -32.32 -3.32 -8.01
N VAL A 33 -33.48 -2.78 -7.60
CA VAL A 33 -33.90 -2.80 -6.18
C VAL A 33 -34.06 -4.24 -5.66
N ILE A 34 -34.71 -5.11 -6.44
CA ILE A 34 -34.89 -6.52 -6.08
C ILE A 34 -33.53 -7.24 -6.03
N GLY A 35 -32.64 -6.95 -6.98
CA GLY A 35 -31.28 -7.47 -6.99
C GLY A 35 -30.50 -7.09 -5.73
N VAL A 36 -30.58 -5.84 -5.27
CA VAL A 36 -29.95 -5.36 -4.03
C VAL A 36 -30.50 -6.11 -2.80
N GLN A 37 -31.81 -6.36 -2.75
CA GLN A 37 -32.46 -7.05 -1.62
C GLN A 37 -32.15 -8.55 -1.56
N ILE A 38 -31.93 -9.21 -2.69
CA ILE A 38 -31.72 -10.68 -2.77
C ILE A 38 -30.23 -11.06 -2.78
N LEU A 39 -29.40 -10.32 -3.53
CA LEU A 39 -28.00 -10.66 -3.77
C LEU A 39 -27.03 -9.92 -2.84
N GLY A 40 -27.53 -8.96 -2.06
CA GLY A 40 -26.71 -8.08 -1.22
C GLY A 40 -25.98 -7.02 -2.04
N ASN A 41 -25.54 -5.95 -1.37
CA ASN A 41 -24.88 -4.82 -2.01
C ASN A 41 -23.59 -5.21 -2.76
N ASP A 42 -22.85 -6.22 -2.30
CA ASP A 42 -21.54 -6.58 -2.85
C ASP A 42 -21.61 -7.18 -4.28
N VAL A 43 -22.70 -7.88 -4.62
CA VAL A 43 -22.88 -8.47 -5.97
C VAL A 43 -23.30 -7.41 -6.98
N ILE A 44 -24.14 -6.46 -6.57
CA ILE A 44 -24.55 -5.31 -7.37
C ILE A 44 -23.35 -4.39 -7.61
N ASP A 45 -22.55 -4.11 -6.59
CA ASP A 45 -21.37 -3.23 -6.69
C ASP A 45 -20.34 -3.80 -7.71
N ASN A 46 -20.14 -5.13 -7.74
CA ASN A 46 -19.32 -5.82 -8.76
C ASN A 46 -19.94 -5.83 -10.17
N LEU A 47 -21.27 -5.96 -10.28
CA LEU A 47 -21.98 -6.01 -11.57
C LEU A 47 -22.07 -4.63 -12.27
N PHE A 48 -22.04 -3.54 -11.49
CA PHE A 48 -22.10 -2.16 -11.99
C PHE A 48 -20.74 -1.44 -12.02
N GLY A 49 -19.63 -2.15 -11.75
CA GLY A 49 -18.29 -1.55 -11.75
C GLY A 49 -18.10 -0.47 -10.67
N ILE A 50 -18.91 -0.51 -9.60
CA ILE A 50 -18.69 0.33 -8.43
C ILE A 50 -17.63 -0.39 -7.60
N ASN A 51 -16.37 -0.17 -7.93
CA ASN A 51 -15.23 -0.64 -7.13
C ASN A 51 -15.26 0.04 -5.76
N LYS A 52 -15.98 -0.56 -4.82
CA LYS A 52 -15.63 -0.43 -3.41
C LYS A 52 -14.43 -1.33 -3.18
N ILE A 53 -13.48 -0.83 -2.40
CA ILE A 53 -12.44 -1.60 -1.72
C ILE A 53 -13.06 -2.94 -1.32
N THR A 54 -12.56 -4.04 -1.88
CA THR A 54 -12.99 -5.39 -1.54
C THR A 54 -12.83 -5.52 -0.03
N LYS A 55 -13.94 -5.54 0.71
CA LYS A 55 -13.87 -5.60 2.17
C LYS A 55 -13.28 -6.93 2.57
N ARG A 56 -12.00 -6.92 2.94
CA ARG A 56 -11.40 -8.01 3.70
C ARG A 56 -12.05 -8.05 5.07
N SER A 57 -12.23 -9.24 5.59
CA SER A 57 -12.60 -9.40 6.99
C SER A 57 -11.50 -8.85 7.90
N GLU A 58 -11.87 -8.43 9.11
CA GLU A 58 -10.88 -7.99 10.10
C GLU A 58 -9.86 -9.10 10.42
N GLU A 59 -10.28 -10.37 10.31
CA GLU A 59 -9.42 -11.55 10.50
C GLU A 59 -8.36 -11.67 9.38
N GLU A 60 -8.76 -11.55 8.12
CA GLU A 60 -7.83 -11.60 6.98
C GLU A 60 -6.80 -10.46 7.03
N GLU A 61 -7.24 -9.24 7.35
CA GLU A 61 -6.32 -8.12 7.52
C GLU A 61 -5.34 -8.38 8.68
N ALA A 62 -5.82 -8.92 9.81
CA ALA A 62 -4.97 -9.25 10.94
C ALA A 62 -3.92 -10.31 10.58
N VAL A 63 -4.30 -11.34 9.81
CA VAL A 63 -3.35 -12.37 9.33
C VAL A 63 -2.26 -11.75 8.46
N LEU A 64 -2.62 -10.85 7.54
CA LEU A 64 -1.64 -10.17 6.68
C LEU A 64 -0.71 -9.25 7.48
N LYS A 65 -1.26 -8.45 8.42
CA LYS A 65 -0.46 -7.57 9.29
C LYS A 65 0.51 -8.38 10.16
N ASN A 66 0.05 -9.49 10.74
CA ASN A 66 0.88 -10.36 11.58
C ASN A 66 1.99 -11.07 10.78
N ASN A 67 1.76 -11.34 9.49
CA ASN A 67 2.74 -11.97 8.60
C ASN A 67 3.65 -10.97 7.89
N PHE A 68 3.45 -9.66 8.06
CA PHE A 68 4.18 -8.63 7.32
C PHE A 68 5.70 -8.77 7.46
N GLU A 69 6.23 -8.99 8.66
CA GLU A 69 7.68 -9.13 8.87
C GLU A 69 8.24 -10.45 8.30
N ASN A 70 7.39 -11.43 8.04
CA ASN A 70 7.81 -12.72 7.48
C ASN A 70 7.99 -12.69 5.96
N ILE A 71 7.53 -11.63 5.28
CA ILE A 71 7.68 -11.50 3.82
C ILE A 71 9.12 -11.17 3.40
N PHE A 72 9.95 -10.70 4.34
CA PHE A 72 11.31 -10.23 4.06
C PHE A 72 12.30 -11.40 3.97
N ASP A 73 12.59 -11.81 2.75
CA ASP A 73 13.41 -12.97 2.39
C ASP A 73 14.63 -12.62 1.51
N ASN A 74 14.90 -11.33 1.28
CA ASN A 74 15.97 -10.80 0.43
C ASN A 74 15.86 -11.27 -1.03
N SER A 75 14.63 -11.33 -1.55
CA SER A 75 14.37 -11.78 -2.91
C SER A 75 13.53 -10.79 -3.72
N LEU A 76 13.59 -10.99 -5.04
CA LEU A 76 12.59 -10.50 -5.98
C LEU A 76 11.66 -11.67 -6.33
N GLU A 77 10.36 -11.44 -6.18
CA GLU A 77 9.32 -12.32 -6.71
C GLU A 77 8.70 -11.64 -7.93
N ASN A 78 8.71 -12.33 -9.07
CA ASN A 78 8.27 -11.80 -10.35
C ASN A 78 7.68 -12.93 -11.18
N ASP A 79 6.37 -12.85 -11.43
CA ASP A 79 5.63 -13.84 -12.21
C ASP A 79 5.30 -13.34 -13.63
N GLU A 80 5.79 -12.14 -13.99
CA GLU A 80 5.46 -11.46 -15.24
C GLU A 80 6.71 -11.18 -16.11
N GLU A 81 6.49 -11.07 -17.42
CA GLU A 81 7.51 -10.53 -18.33
C GLU A 81 7.49 -9.00 -18.32
N TYR A 82 8.66 -8.38 -18.33
CA TYR A 82 8.80 -6.93 -18.38
C TYR A 82 9.86 -6.51 -19.41
N GLN A 83 9.70 -5.32 -19.97
CA GLN A 83 10.68 -4.72 -20.89
C GLN A 83 11.22 -3.43 -20.29
N ILE A 84 12.46 -3.48 -19.80
CA ILE A 84 13.14 -2.32 -19.23
C ILE A 84 14.63 -2.39 -19.57
N GLN A 85 15.26 -1.24 -19.81
CA GLN A 85 16.70 -1.17 -20.02
C GLN A 85 17.43 -1.36 -18.69
N LYS A 86 18.22 -2.43 -18.60
CA LYS A 86 19.06 -2.72 -17.43
C LYS A 86 20.42 -2.02 -17.53
N ILE A 87 21.03 -1.77 -16.37
CA ILE A 87 22.43 -1.30 -16.28
C ILE A 87 23.37 -2.47 -16.57
N ASN A 88 23.09 -3.62 -15.96
CA ASN A 88 23.81 -4.88 -16.17
C ASN A 88 22.86 -5.96 -16.67
N ASN A 89 23.03 -6.39 -17.93
CA ASN A 89 22.17 -7.40 -18.55
C ASN A 89 22.33 -8.82 -17.96
N ASN A 90 23.41 -9.08 -17.21
CA ASN A 90 23.64 -10.38 -16.59
C ASN A 90 22.92 -10.53 -15.23
N GLU A 91 22.35 -9.45 -14.71
CA GLU A 91 21.69 -9.42 -13.41
C GLU A 91 20.17 -9.26 -13.55
N ASN A 92 19.45 -9.66 -12.49
CA ASN A 92 18.02 -9.40 -12.38
C ASN A 92 17.73 -7.90 -12.24
N ILE A 93 16.47 -7.51 -12.42
CA ILE A 93 16.03 -6.11 -12.26
C ILE A 93 16.20 -5.63 -10.81
N ILE A 94 16.07 -6.53 -9.84
CA ILE A 94 16.51 -6.36 -8.45
C ILE A 94 17.45 -7.51 -8.12
N TYR A 95 18.59 -7.21 -7.50
CA TYR A 95 19.50 -8.22 -6.95
C TYR A 95 20.21 -7.68 -5.71
N THR A 96 20.68 -8.57 -4.84
CA THR A 96 21.47 -8.17 -3.65
C THR A 96 22.86 -7.73 -4.09
N SER A 97 23.20 -6.45 -3.95
CA SER A 97 24.52 -5.92 -4.31
C SER A 97 25.47 -5.77 -3.12
N TYR A 98 24.93 -5.71 -1.91
CA TYR A 98 25.70 -5.59 -0.68
C TYR A 98 25.19 -6.59 0.34
N THR A 99 26.09 -7.45 0.82
CA THR A 99 25.85 -8.35 1.93
C THR A 99 26.94 -8.16 2.97
N LYS A 100 26.55 -7.98 4.22
CA LYS A 100 27.46 -7.90 5.34
C LYS A 100 26.91 -8.66 6.54
N GLU A 101 27.62 -9.71 6.92
CA GLU A 101 27.40 -10.43 8.17
C GLU A 101 28.69 -10.35 8.99
N ASP A 102 28.61 -9.78 10.18
CA ASP A 102 29.75 -9.63 11.08
C ASP A 102 29.27 -9.55 12.54
N LYS A 103 29.97 -10.23 13.42
CA LYS A 103 29.62 -10.31 14.85
C LYS A 103 30.86 -10.18 15.69
N LYS A 104 30.85 -9.20 16.59
CA LYS A 104 31.88 -8.90 17.59
C LYS A 104 31.22 -8.63 18.94
N ASP A 105 32.03 -8.52 19.98
CA ASP A 105 31.53 -8.27 21.35
C ASP A 105 30.67 -7.01 21.45
N ASN A 106 30.92 -6.01 20.60
CA ASN A 106 30.24 -4.71 20.64
C ASN A 106 29.22 -4.49 19.53
N TYR A 107 29.10 -5.38 18.53
CA TYR A 107 28.05 -5.30 17.52
C TYR A 107 27.73 -6.64 16.84
N GLU A 108 26.52 -6.73 16.30
CA GLU A 108 26.05 -7.79 15.41
C GLU A 108 25.35 -7.14 14.20
N ILE A 109 25.84 -7.44 13.00
CA ILE A 109 25.33 -6.90 11.74
C ILE A 109 24.92 -8.05 10.83
N ASN A 110 23.70 -7.98 10.28
CA ASN A 110 23.21 -8.84 9.22
C ASN A 110 22.44 -8.00 8.19
N VAL A 111 23.14 -7.57 7.16
CA VAL A 111 22.65 -6.59 6.18
C VAL A 111 22.65 -7.21 4.80
N ASN A 112 21.49 -7.19 4.13
CA ASN A 112 21.34 -7.52 2.72
C ASN A 112 20.62 -6.36 2.03
N LEU A 113 21.31 -5.70 1.09
CA LEU A 113 20.76 -4.54 0.38
C LEU A 113 20.48 -4.85 -1.08
N PRO A 114 19.30 -4.50 -1.57
CA PRO A 114 18.96 -4.61 -2.98
C PRO A 114 19.67 -3.51 -3.78
N TYR A 115 19.83 -3.78 -5.07
CA TYR A 115 20.15 -2.80 -6.09
C TYR A 115 19.11 -2.86 -7.20
N ILE A 116 18.59 -1.69 -7.56
CA ILE A 116 17.62 -1.53 -8.64
C ILE A 116 18.39 -1.36 -9.96
N ASN A 117 18.39 -2.39 -10.79
CA ASN A 117 19.16 -2.52 -12.01
C ASN A 117 18.44 -1.94 -13.23
N ILE A 118 18.01 -0.67 -13.15
CA ILE A 118 17.32 0.04 -14.24
C ILE A 118 18.14 1.26 -14.63
N GLU A 119 18.40 1.43 -15.93
CA GLU A 119 19.10 2.60 -16.46
C GLU A 119 18.13 3.81 -16.51
N ASN A 120 17.91 4.41 -15.33
CA ASN A 120 17.10 5.62 -15.17
C ASN A 120 17.70 6.53 -14.08
N LYS A 121 17.58 7.85 -14.25
CA LYS A 121 18.12 8.85 -13.32
C LYS A 121 17.47 8.81 -11.93
N GLU A 122 16.15 8.65 -11.86
CA GLU A 122 15.39 8.51 -10.60
C GLU A 122 15.81 7.24 -9.87
N VAL A 123 15.93 6.13 -10.60
CA VAL A 123 16.40 4.86 -10.02
C VAL A 123 17.84 4.96 -9.48
N LYS A 124 18.72 5.69 -10.15
CA LYS A 124 20.07 5.96 -9.63
C LYS A 124 20.02 6.72 -8.29
N GLN A 125 19.04 7.60 -8.10
CA GLN A 125 18.83 8.31 -6.85
C GLN A 125 18.30 7.37 -5.75
N PHE A 126 17.38 6.46 -6.07
CA PHE A 126 16.95 5.42 -5.12
C PHE A 126 18.11 4.56 -4.62
N ASN A 127 18.95 4.05 -5.53
CA ASN A 127 20.13 3.27 -5.15
C ASN A 127 21.10 4.07 -4.27
N LYS A 128 21.21 5.37 -4.50
CA LYS A 128 22.01 6.27 -3.65
C LYS A 128 21.38 6.40 -2.26
N GLU A 129 20.08 6.58 -2.15
CA GLU A 129 19.37 6.68 -0.87
C GLU A 129 19.46 5.39 -0.04
N ILE A 130 19.33 4.23 -0.69
CA ILE A 130 19.54 2.91 -0.07
C ILE A 130 20.94 2.82 0.52
N LYS A 131 21.95 3.23 -0.27
CA LYS A 131 23.34 3.24 0.16
C LYS A 131 23.58 4.19 1.31
N ASP A 132 23.19 5.45 1.18
CA ASP A 132 23.45 6.49 2.18
C ASP A 132 22.75 6.15 3.52
N THR A 133 21.54 5.58 3.46
CA THR A 133 20.77 5.18 4.65
C THR A 133 21.31 3.91 5.28
N PHE A 134 21.32 2.80 4.54
CA PHE A 134 21.50 1.48 5.15
C PHE A 134 22.95 0.99 5.12
N GLU A 135 23.65 1.13 3.98
CA GLU A 135 25.07 0.79 3.87
C GLU A 135 25.91 1.75 4.75
N GLY A 136 25.59 3.05 4.69
CA GLY A 136 26.20 4.07 5.54
C GLY A 136 26.13 3.72 7.02
N LYS A 137 24.98 3.26 7.50
CA LYS A 137 24.83 2.84 8.90
C LYS A 137 25.62 1.56 9.23
N ALA A 138 25.66 0.58 8.34
CA ALA A 138 26.47 -0.61 8.52
C ALA A 138 27.97 -0.26 8.65
N GLU A 139 28.46 0.58 7.74
CA GLU A 139 29.85 1.03 7.70
C GLU A 139 30.23 1.88 8.92
N GLU A 140 29.34 2.79 9.37
CA GLU A 140 29.49 3.54 10.62
C GLU A 140 29.62 2.58 11.82
N THR A 141 28.77 1.55 11.84
CA THR A 141 28.74 0.56 12.92
C THR A 141 30.04 -0.25 13.01
N ILE A 142 30.64 -0.59 11.86
CA ILE A 142 31.88 -1.37 11.82
C ILE A 142 33.10 -0.50 12.17
N LYS A 143 33.14 0.74 11.69
CA LYS A 143 34.31 1.63 11.84
C LYS A 143 34.41 2.27 13.22
N ASN A 144 33.28 2.51 13.90
CA ASN A 144 33.29 3.18 15.18
C ASN A 144 33.65 2.21 16.32
N LYS A 145 34.90 2.33 16.80
CA LYS A 145 35.46 1.54 17.90
C LYS A 145 34.80 1.79 19.26
N ASN A 146 34.06 2.89 19.39
CA ASN A 146 33.34 3.26 20.62
C ASN A 146 31.87 2.83 20.57
N ASN A 147 31.47 2.00 19.61
CA ASN A 147 30.10 1.50 19.54
C ASN A 147 29.77 0.63 20.74
N ASN A 148 28.62 0.92 21.32
CA ASN A 148 28.09 0.26 22.50
C ASN A 148 26.95 -0.67 22.06
N ASN A 149 27.21 -1.97 21.98
CA ASN A 149 26.24 -3.06 21.77
C ASN A 149 25.17 -2.71 20.72
N ILE A 150 25.56 -2.74 19.44
CA ILE A 150 24.67 -2.47 18.30
C ILE A 150 24.20 -3.78 17.68
N ILE A 151 22.89 -3.96 17.50
CA ILE A 151 22.35 -5.02 16.65
C ILE A 151 21.68 -4.34 15.47
N TYR A 152 22.11 -4.65 14.27
CA TYR A 152 21.64 -4.02 13.05
C TYR A 152 21.35 -5.05 11.96
N THR A 153 20.07 -5.17 11.63
CA THR A 153 19.59 -6.07 10.58
C THR A 153 18.95 -5.25 9.47
N VAL A 154 19.22 -5.61 8.21
CA VAL A 154 18.51 -5.06 7.05
C VAL A 154 18.15 -6.20 6.12
N LYS A 155 16.87 -6.23 5.74
CA LYS A 155 16.31 -7.18 4.78
C LYS A 155 15.46 -6.43 3.77
N TYR A 156 15.17 -7.09 2.66
CA TYR A 156 14.26 -6.53 1.66
C TYR A 156 13.32 -7.58 1.08
N LYS A 157 12.27 -7.11 0.41
CA LYS A 157 11.44 -7.88 -0.51
C LYS A 157 11.12 -6.99 -1.71
N ALA A 158 11.22 -7.56 -2.91
CA ALA A 158 10.74 -6.91 -4.12
C ALA A 158 9.66 -7.76 -4.77
N TYR A 159 8.69 -7.10 -5.39
CA TYR A 159 7.60 -7.73 -6.12
C TYR A 159 7.31 -6.96 -7.40
N ILE A 160 6.95 -7.68 -8.45
CA ILE A 160 6.46 -7.09 -9.71
C ILE A 160 5.04 -7.57 -9.94
N GLU A 161 4.12 -6.62 -10.12
CA GLU A 161 2.72 -6.88 -10.45
C GLU A 161 2.20 -5.78 -11.38
N ASN A 162 1.55 -6.15 -12.48
CA ASN A 162 0.98 -5.21 -13.44
C ASN A 162 1.98 -4.17 -13.96
N ASN A 163 3.21 -4.59 -14.30
CA ASN A 163 4.34 -3.71 -14.65
C ASN A 163 4.81 -2.74 -13.55
N ASN A 164 4.35 -2.87 -12.31
CA ASN A 164 4.84 -2.06 -11.20
C ASN A 164 5.89 -2.84 -10.42
N LEU A 165 7.10 -2.31 -10.37
CA LEU A 165 8.13 -2.78 -9.43
C LEU A 165 7.90 -2.10 -8.08
N SER A 166 7.66 -2.90 -7.06
CA SER A 166 7.51 -2.48 -5.68
C SER A 166 8.63 -3.10 -4.86
N LEU A 167 9.46 -2.27 -4.23
CA LEU A 167 10.56 -2.68 -3.37
C LEU A 167 10.33 -2.14 -1.97
N ILE A 168 10.49 -2.99 -0.96
CA ILE A 168 10.48 -2.59 0.45
C ILE A 168 11.76 -3.06 1.14
N ILE A 169 12.38 -2.17 1.91
CA ILE A 169 13.54 -2.42 2.75
C ILE A 169 13.12 -2.21 4.19
N TYR A 170 13.39 -3.21 5.02
CA TYR A 170 13.10 -3.22 6.43
C TYR A 170 14.39 -3.32 7.22
N SER A 171 14.53 -2.48 8.24
CA SER A 171 15.67 -2.50 9.13
C SER A 171 15.28 -2.48 10.59
N ASP A 172 15.97 -3.31 11.38
CA ASP A 172 15.97 -3.30 12.82
C ASP A 172 17.30 -2.78 13.36
N LEU A 173 17.24 -1.75 14.20
CA LEU A 173 18.40 -1.18 14.87
C LEU A 173 18.17 -1.12 16.38
N LYS A 174 19.01 -1.79 17.15
CA LYS A 174 19.10 -1.67 18.60
C LYS A 174 20.48 -1.13 18.95
N GLN A 175 20.53 -0.03 19.72
CA GLN A 175 21.80 0.57 20.14
C GLN A 175 21.82 0.74 21.66
N SER A 176 22.66 -0.06 22.32
CA SER A 176 22.80 -0.01 23.78
C SER A 176 21.45 -0.20 24.50
N THR A 177 21.08 0.74 25.38
CA THR A 177 19.84 0.75 26.15
C THR A 177 18.68 1.46 25.44
N SER A 178 18.87 1.96 24.22
CA SER A 178 17.79 2.63 23.48
C SER A 178 16.63 1.68 23.20
N ALA A 179 15.43 2.20 22.92
CA ALA A 179 14.40 1.40 22.28
C ALA A 179 14.92 0.84 20.94
N GLN A 180 14.39 -0.30 20.51
CA GLN A 180 14.60 -0.79 19.15
C GLN A 180 13.96 0.21 18.17
N ARG A 181 14.62 0.42 17.05
CA ARG A 181 14.18 1.33 15.98
C ARG A 181 13.93 0.51 14.72
N VAL A 182 12.71 0.61 14.18
CA VAL A 182 12.33 0.00 12.89
C VAL A 182 12.34 1.09 11.83
N ILE A 183 13.15 0.92 10.79
CA ILE A 183 13.20 1.84 9.65
C ILE A 183 12.66 1.08 8.43
N ILE A 184 11.75 1.72 7.69
CA ILE A 184 11.18 1.16 6.46
C ILE A 184 11.32 2.19 5.35
N GLN A 185 11.88 1.78 4.21
CA GLN A 185 11.88 2.56 2.99
C GLN A 185 11.28 1.72 1.87
N THR A 186 10.49 2.37 1.00
CA THR A 186 9.90 1.72 -0.17
C THR A 186 10.23 2.49 -1.42
N PHE A 187 10.34 1.78 -2.54
CA PHE A 187 10.56 2.36 -3.86
C PHE A 187 9.58 1.70 -4.83
N ASN A 188 8.74 2.51 -5.46
CA ASN A 188 7.70 2.04 -6.38
C ASN A 188 7.92 2.67 -7.75
N TYR A 189 7.92 1.84 -8.79
CA TYR A 189 8.35 2.26 -10.11
C TYR A 189 7.51 1.61 -11.20
N ASP A 190 7.00 2.42 -12.12
CA ASP A 190 6.30 1.95 -13.31
C ASP A 190 7.32 1.52 -14.36
N LEU A 191 7.39 0.22 -14.64
CA LEU A 191 8.32 -0.35 -15.62
C LEU A 191 7.95 0.02 -17.06
N LYS A 192 6.68 0.35 -17.32
CA LYS A 192 6.19 0.71 -18.64
C LYS A 192 6.38 2.20 -18.92
N GLU A 193 5.98 3.04 -17.97
CA GLU A 193 6.09 4.49 -18.08
C GLU A 193 7.48 5.02 -17.68
N ASN A 194 8.34 4.16 -17.12
CA ASN A 194 9.73 4.43 -16.77
C ASN A 194 9.89 5.64 -15.82
N LYS A 195 9.08 5.65 -14.75
CA LYS A 195 9.01 6.71 -13.74
C LYS A 195 8.67 6.15 -12.36
N GLU A 196 9.00 6.90 -11.32
CA GLU A 196 8.47 6.66 -9.97
C GLU A 196 6.93 6.69 -9.95
N ASN A 197 6.34 5.77 -9.19
CA ASN A 197 4.92 5.77 -8.88
C ASN A 197 4.68 6.33 -7.48
N LYS A 198 3.73 7.27 -7.38
CA LYS A 198 3.17 7.65 -6.10
C LYS A 198 2.05 6.70 -5.69
N LEU A 199 1.68 6.75 -4.41
CA LEU A 199 0.53 6.00 -3.92
C LEU A 199 -0.73 6.35 -4.73
N GLU A 200 -0.99 7.63 -4.99
CA GLU A 200 -2.15 8.07 -5.78
C GLU A 200 -2.20 7.44 -7.19
N ASP A 201 -1.06 7.42 -7.90
CA ASP A 201 -0.95 6.76 -9.21
C ASP A 201 -1.31 5.27 -9.10
N THR A 202 -0.80 4.60 -8.07
CA THR A 202 -1.07 3.19 -7.80
C THR A 202 -2.56 2.98 -7.51
N LEU A 203 -3.18 3.77 -6.64
CA LEU A 203 -4.61 3.65 -6.32
C LEU A 203 -5.47 3.84 -7.57
N ASN A 204 -5.13 4.80 -8.43
CA ASN A 204 -5.81 5.04 -9.70
C ASN A 204 -5.66 3.86 -10.67
N ASN A 205 -4.47 3.25 -10.76
CA ASN A 205 -4.23 2.07 -11.59
C ASN A 205 -5.10 0.87 -11.15
N TYR A 206 -5.34 0.72 -9.85
CA TYR A 206 -6.25 -0.31 -9.31
C TYR A 206 -7.73 0.13 -9.31
N SER A 207 -8.04 1.29 -9.91
CA SER A 207 -9.40 1.85 -9.95
C SER A 207 -10.03 2.01 -8.57
N LEU A 208 -9.21 2.37 -7.57
CA LEU A 208 -9.63 2.61 -6.20
C LEU A 208 -9.99 4.09 -6.00
N LYS A 209 -11.06 4.35 -5.25
CA LYS A 209 -11.47 5.72 -4.92
C LYS A 209 -10.58 6.28 -3.81
N ILE A 210 -9.81 7.32 -4.12
CA ILE A 210 -8.91 8.03 -3.18
C ILE A 210 -9.62 8.38 -1.87
N ASN A 211 -10.85 8.91 -1.91
CA ASN A 211 -11.61 9.24 -0.71
C ASN A 211 -11.93 8.02 0.16
N ASP A 212 -12.22 6.87 -0.44
CA ASP A 212 -12.54 5.65 0.31
C ASP A 212 -11.28 5.12 1.01
N VAL A 213 -10.13 5.17 0.32
CA VAL A 213 -8.83 4.79 0.88
C VAL A 213 -8.42 5.73 2.01
N GLN A 214 -8.57 7.05 1.82
CA GLN A 214 -8.30 8.04 2.85
C GLN A 214 -9.17 7.83 4.09
N ASN A 215 -10.45 7.52 3.89
CA ASN A 215 -11.36 7.20 4.99
C ASN A 215 -10.93 5.93 5.73
N LYS A 216 -10.46 4.89 5.03
CA LYS A 216 -9.92 3.68 5.66
C LYS A 216 -8.69 3.98 6.50
N ILE A 217 -7.73 4.74 5.95
CA ILE A 217 -6.52 5.17 6.67
C ILE A 217 -6.91 5.89 7.97
N ASN A 218 -7.79 6.89 7.87
CA ASN A 218 -8.23 7.67 9.03
C ASN A 218 -8.89 6.77 10.10
N ASN A 219 -9.76 5.84 9.68
CA ASN A 219 -10.44 4.93 10.59
C ASN A 219 -9.48 3.97 11.28
N ASP A 220 -8.53 3.38 10.55
CA ASP A 220 -7.57 2.41 11.10
C ASP A 220 -6.61 3.10 12.08
N ILE A 221 -6.11 4.29 11.73
CA ILE A 221 -5.25 5.10 12.63
C ILE A 221 -6.01 5.55 13.88
N GLN A 222 -7.30 5.91 13.75
CA GLN A 222 -8.12 6.25 14.90
C GLN A 222 -8.36 5.04 15.82
N LYS A 223 -8.55 3.84 15.26
CA LYS A 223 -8.66 2.59 16.04
C LYS A 223 -7.38 2.33 16.83
N GLU A 224 -6.21 2.46 16.21
CA GLU A 224 -4.92 2.25 16.90
C GLU A 224 -4.66 3.33 17.96
N GLN A 225 -5.03 4.59 17.72
CA GLN A 225 -4.92 5.64 18.73
C GLN A 225 -5.82 5.36 19.94
N LYS A 226 -7.05 4.89 19.74
CA LYS A 226 -7.96 4.52 20.85
C LYS A 226 -7.37 3.41 21.73
N LYS A 227 -6.76 2.39 21.11
CA LYS A 227 -6.05 1.33 21.85
C LYS A 227 -4.91 1.90 22.69
N SER A 228 -4.10 2.81 22.12
CA SER A 228 -3.04 3.49 22.88
C SER A 228 -3.60 4.29 24.05
N GLU A 229 -4.69 5.03 23.87
CA GLU A 229 -5.32 5.82 24.94
C GLU A 229 -5.84 4.96 26.09
N GLU A 230 -6.43 3.80 25.79
CA GLU A 230 -6.86 2.84 26.80
C GLU A 230 -5.68 2.31 27.63
N LEU A 231 -4.57 1.97 26.98
CA LEU A 231 -3.35 1.51 27.65
C LEU A 231 -2.70 2.61 28.50
N ILE A 232 -2.69 3.86 28.00
CA ILE A 232 -2.19 5.02 28.76
C ILE A 232 -3.02 5.22 30.04
N LYS A 233 -4.35 5.10 29.96
CA LYS A 233 -5.25 5.19 31.14
C LYS A 233 -4.96 4.10 32.17
N LEU A 234 -4.48 2.93 31.73
CA LEU A 234 -4.04 1.84 32.59
C LEU A 234 -2.61 2.01 33.14
N GLY A 235 -1.91 3.09 32.77
CA GLY A 235 -0.56 3.42 33.26
C GLY A 235 0.58 2.87 32.39
N TYR A 236 0.28 2.29 31.22
CA TYR A 236 1.32 1.84 30.29
C TYR A 236 1.91 3.01 29.51
N ASN A 237 3.23 2.99 29.31
CA ASN A 237 3.93 3.92 28.43
C ASN A 237 3.94 3.36 27.00
N VAL A 238 3.00 3.81 26.18
CA VAL A 238 2.84 3.37 24.77
C VAL A 238 2.91 4.54 23.81
N PHE A 239 3.17 4.25 22.53
CA PHE A 239 3.24 5.27 21.49
C PHE A 239 1.88 5.94 21.27
N SER A 240 1.86 7.28 21.22
CA SER A 240 0.67 8.06 20.87
C SER A 240 0.82 8.65 19.47
N ARG A 241 -0.27 8.58 18.71
CA ARG A 241 -0.41 9.10 17.36
C ARG A 241 -1.00 10.51 17.41
N ASP A 242 -0.57 11.37 16.50
CA ASP A 242 -1.27 12.63 16.23
C ASP A 242 -2.17 12.40 15.02
N ILE A 243 -3.43 12.04 15.26
CA ILE A 243 -4.39 11.65 14.21
C ILE A 243 -4.67 12.75 13.17
N ASN A 244 -4.28 14.00 13.44
CA ASN A 244 -4.44 15.12 12.51
C ASN A 244 -3.17 15.39 11.69
N SER A 245 -2.12 14.59 11.88
CA SER A 245 -0.86 14.74 11.18
C SER A 245 -1.02 14.54 9.68
N ASP A 246 -0.37 15.42 8.93
CA ASP A 246 -0.37 15.40 7.47
C ASP A 246 0.26 14.13 6.88
N ILE A 247 1.02 13.36 7.67
CA ILE A 247 1.61 12.07 7.25
C ILE A 247 0.55 11.06 6.82
N TYR A 248 -0.70 11.19 7.29
CA TYR A 248 -1.80 10.28 6.95
C TYR A 248 -2.55 10.66 5.67
N LYS A 249 -2.22 11.80 5.05
CA LYS A 249 -2.81 12.22 3.77
C LYS A 249 -2.16 11.47 2.63
N ILE A 250 -2.95 10.90 1.71
CA ILE A 250 -2.45 10.12 0.57
C ILE A 250 -1.32 10.82 -0.19
N ASP A 251 -1.43 12.12 -0.45
CA ASP A 251 -0.43 12.91 -1.18
C ASP A 251 0.95 12.97 -0.49
N ASN A 252 0.99 12.71 0.82
CA ASN A 252 2.20 12.75 1.64
C ASN A 252 2.73 11.36 1.99
N ILE A 253 2.04 10.29 1.60
CA ILE A 253 2.46 8.92 1.90
C ILE A 253 3.52 8.50 0.90
N THR A 254 4.71 8.25 1.42
CA THR A 254 5.87 7.73 0.68
C THR A 254 6.04 6.23 0.86
N GLU A 255 5.78 5.72 2.08
CA GLU A 255 5.95 4.31 2.40
C GLU A 255 4.71 3.48 2.06
N TYR A 256 4.74 2.83 0.89
CA TYR A 256 3.76 1.82 0.53
C TYR A 256 4.39 0.69 -0.29
N PHE A 257 3.80 -0.50 -0.21
CA PHE A 257 4.30 -1.70 -0.88
C PHE A 257 3.15 -2.49 -1.50
N VAL A 258 3.26 -2.80 -2.79
CA VAL A 258 2.32 -3.68 -3.50
C VAL A 258 2.82 -5.11 -3.45
N TYR A 259 1.98 -6.04 -2.97
CA TYR A 259 2.32 -7.45 -2.90
C TYR A 259 1.09 -8.37 -2.89
N LYS A 260 1.03 -9.29 -3.86
CA LYS A 260 -0.03 -10.30 -4.01
C LYS A 260 -1.43 -9.69 -3.96
N ASN A 261 -1.67 -8.70 -4.82
CA ASN A 261 -2.92 -7.93 -4.89
C ASN A 261 -3.31 -7.22 -3.58
N ASN A 262 -2.34 -6.84 -2.76
CA ASN A 262 -2.55 -5.97 -1.59
C ASN A 262 -1.71 -4.72 -1.74
N ILE A 263 -2.24 -3.59 -1.24
CA ILE A 263 -1.44 -2.37 -1.03
C ILE A 263 -1.24 -2.21 0.47
N TYR A 264 0.00 -2.38 0.92
CA TYR A 264 0.42 -2.12 2.29
C TYR A 264 0.83 -0.66 2.41
N ILE A 265 0.01 0.16 3.06
CA ILE A 265 0.34 1.54 3.41
C ILE A 265 0.95 1.52 4.81
N ILE A 266 2.17 2.04 4.96
CA ILE A 266 3.00 1.78 6.14
C ILE A 266 3.39 3.11 6.78
N PHE A 267 3.00 3.32 8.04
CA PHE A 267 3.43 4.46 8.83
C PHE A 267 4.55 4.04 9.78
N ALA A 268 5.78 4.02 9.27
CA ALA A 268 6.96 3.63 10.04
C ALA A 268 7.49 4.81 10.87
N TYR A 269 7.00 4.96 12.11
CA TYR A 269 7.39 6.07 12.98
C TYR A 269 8.88 6.07 13.32
N GLY A 270 9.53 4.91 13.23
CA GLY A 270 10.97 4.79 13.39
C GLY A 270 11.79 5.47 12.29
N ASN A 271 11.20 5.87 11.16
CA ASN A 271 11.89 6.71 10.17
C ASN A 271 12.31 8.07 10.79
N ASN A 272 11.51 8.62 11.70
CA ASN A 272 11.74 9.93 12.32
C ASN A 272 12.05 9.89 13.82
N LYS A 273 11.76 8.77 14.50
CA LYS A 273 11.90 8.63 15.96
C LYS A 273 12.67 7.34 16.31
N ILE A 274 13.15 7.23 17.55
CA ILE A 274 13.74 5.98 18.06
C ILE A 274 12.61 5.11 18.60
N THR A 275 11.92 4.40 17.71
CA THR A 275 10.81 3.49 18.04
C THR A 275 10.68 2.36 17.02
N SER A 276 10.16 1.23 17.46
CA SER A 276 9.77 0.11 16.59
C SER A 276 8.30 0.19 16.16
N GLU A 277 7.56 1.18 16.66
CA GLU A 277 6.15 1.38 16.33
C GLU A 277 5.97 1.61 14.84
N LYS A 278 5.00 0.92 14.25
CA LYS A 278 4.52 1.12 12.90
C LYS A 278 3.03 0.81 12.81
N ASP A 279 2.31 1.54 11.99
CA ASP A 279 0.95 1.17 11.59
C ASP A 279 0.94 0.66 10.17
N ILE A 280 0.09 -0.33 9.90
CA ILE A 280 -0.09 -0.90 8.56
C ILE A 280 -1.58 -0.86 8.23
N VAL A 281 -1.90 -0.18 7.13
CA VAL A 281 -3.23 -0.16 6.53
C VAL A 281 -3.19 -0.99 5.25
N ILE A 282 -4.05 -1.99 5.16
CA ILE A 282 -4.13 -2.88 3.99
C ILE A 282 -5.33 -2.45 3.15
N ILE A 283 -5.09 -2.27 1.85
CA ILE A 283 -6.13 -2.07 0.81
C ILE A 283 -6.20 -3.31 -0.07
#